data_AF-A0A0G1TVU6-F1
#
_entry.id   AF-A0A0G1TVU6-F1
#
_cell.length_a   1.000
_cell.length_b   1.000
_cell.length_c   1.000
_cell.angle_alpha   90.00
_cell.angle_beta   90.00
_cell.angle_gamma   90.00
#
_symmetry.space_group_name_H-M   'P 1'
#
loop_
_entity.id
_entity.type
_entity.pdbx_description
1 polymer ?
#
loop_
_entity_poly.entity_id
_entity_poly.type
_entity_poly.pdbx_seq_one_letter_code
_entity_poly.pdbx_strand_id
1 'polypeptide(L)'
;MRGFYGEVILDHYRFPRNRGKIARADFHAEEENDFCGDMVEVSGIVKKGKIKEIKFRGKGCVISQAAASLLTCYEKIIYSYAMMNFLKIMYSFFLPQSVHAHCDIPCGIYTTCQTSIAAETVEKMVQKIQELRKTDKTEIDKNHELARLVAVKEEWAEICKRELFILWADYFKPEHLSKYPDLHDIFWIAVKLCSQNKREVNPAAAQQLRDLVDGKITQIFKEAEETKGEEPRV
;
A
#
# COMPACT_ATOMS: atom_id res chain seq x y z
N MET A 1 8.89 -16.73 14.36
CA MET A 1 7.85 -16.46 15.39
C MET A 1 6.64 -15.86 14.68
N ARG A 2 5.49 -16.55 14.69
CA ARG A 2 4.23 -16.01 14.15
C ARG A 2 3.87 -14.76 14.94
N GLY A 3 3.80 -13.61 14.27
CA GLY A 3 3.39 -12.36 14.90
C GLY A 3 1.90 -12.46 15.23
N PHE A 4 1.58 -12.52 16.51
CA PHE A 4 0.21 -12.56 17.06
C PHE A 4 -0.73 -11.52 16.41
N TYR A 5 -0.18 -10.38 15.98
CA TYR A 5 -0.90 -9.30 15.29
C TYR A 5 -1.48 -9.70 13.92
N GLY A 6 -0.77 -10.51 13.12
CA GLY A 6 -1.25 -10.92 11.80
C GLY A 6 -2.44 -11.86 11.87
N GLU A 7 -2.42 -12.79 12.83
CA GLU A 7 -3.54 -13.71 13.08
C GLU A 7 -4.79 -12.95 13.54
N VAL A 8 -4.63 -11.95 14.40
CA VAL A 8 -5.74 -11.08 14.84
C VAL A 8 -6.35 -10.29 13.67
N ILE A 9 -5.53 -9.71 12.80
CA ILE A 9 -6.02 -8.96 11.63
C ILE A 9 -6.78 -9.89 10.68
N LEU A 10 -6.22 -11.06 10.37
CA LEU A 10 -6.85 -12.02 9.47
C LEU A 10 -8.15 -12.61 10.05
N ASP A 11 -8.17 -12.88 11.35
CA ASP A 11 -9.36 -13.34 12.08
C ASP A 11 -10.46 -12.27 12.05
N HIS A 12 -10.14 -11.00 12.34
CA HIS A 12 -11.11 -9.91 12.27
C HIS A 12 -11.56 -9.56 10.85
N TYR A 13 -10.79 -9.90 9.83
CA TYR A 13 -11.20 -9.79 8.43
C TYR A 13 -12.14 -10.93 8.00
N ARG A 14 -11.79 -12.18 8.32
CA ARG A 14 -12.58 -13.38 7.95
C ARG A 14 -13.86 -13.49 8.77
N PHE A 15 -13.78 -13.18 10.06
CA PHE A 15 -14.88 -13.23 11.03
C PHE A 15 -15.08 -11.86 11.69
N PRO A 16 -15.52 -10.85 10.92
CA PRO A 16 -15.69 -9.50 11.44
C PRO A 16 -16.78 -9.45 12.51
N ARG A 17 -16.44 -8.88 13.67
CA ARG A 17 -17.37 -8.71 14.78
C ARG A 17 -18.20 -7.46 14.56
N ASN A 18 -19.43 -7.46 15.07
CA ASN A 18 -20.33 -6.30 14.99
C ASN A 18 -20.57 -5.79 13.55
N ARG A 19 -20.51 -6.68 12.56
CA ARG A 19 -20.81 -6.32 11.17
C ARG A 19 -22.33 -6.13 11.00
N GLY A 20 -22.73 -5.06 10.34
CA GLY A 20 -24.13 -4.75 10.03
C GLY A 20 -24.44 -3.27 10.16
N LYS A 21 -25.73 -2.94 10.05
CA LYS A 21 -26.26 -1.59 10.20
C LYS A 21 -27.29 -1.56 11.30
N ILE A 22 -27.34 -0.46 12.05
CA ILE A 22 -28.38 -0.20 13.05
C ILE A 22 -29.41 0.75 12.42
N ALA A 23 -30.67 0.31 12.31
CA ALA A 23 -31.71 1.08 11.63
C ALA A 23 -32.14 2.35 12.38
N ARG A 24 -32.03 2.38 13.71
CA ARG A 24 -32.34 3.53 14.58
C ARG A 24 -31.11 3.88 15.42
N ALA A 25 -30.03 4.23 14.75
CA ALA A 25 -28.79 4.63 15.40
C ALA A 25 -28.90 6.06 15.93
N ASP A 26 -28.28 6.33 17.08
CA ASP A 26 -28.17 7.69 17.64
C ASP A 26 -27.05 8.48 16.93
N PHE A 27 -26.07 7.78 16.34
CA PHE A 27 -25.09 8.36 15.44
C PHE A 27 -24.76 7.43 14.26
N HIS A 28 -24.35 8.05 13.17
CA HIS A 28 -23.92 7.42 11.93
C HIS A 28 -22.79 8.24 11.33
N ALA A 29 -21.75 7.57 10.85
CA ALA A 29 -20.63 8.17 10.14
C ALA A 29 -20.20 7.22 9.02
N GLU A 30 -19.84 7.81 7.88
CA GLU A 30 -19.38 7.10 6.70
C GLU A 30 -18.15 7.82 6.17
N GLU A 31 -17.10 7.07 5.90
CA GLU A 31 -15.84 7.58 5.38
C GLU A 31 -15.39 6.70 4.23
N GLU A 32 -14.83 7.35 3.21
CA GLU A 32 -14.30 6.72 2.00
C GLU A 32 -12.82 7.10 1.82
N ASN A 33 -12.00 6.12 1.48
CA ASN A 33 -10.60 6.31 1.11
C ASN A 33 -10.44 6.00 -0.38
N ASP A 34 -10.54 7.06 -1.19
CA ASP A 34 -10.49 7.00 -2.66
C ASP A 34 -9.22 6.36 -3.22
N PHE A 35 -8.12 6.36 -2.46
CA PHE A 35 -6.87 5.75 -2.89
C PHE A 35 -6.96 4.21 -2.97
N CYS A 36 -7.69 3.59 -2.05
CA CYS A 36 -7.88 2.12 -2.01
C CYS A 36 -9.31 1.68 -2.36
N GLY A 37 -10.24 2.61 -2.53
CA GLY A 37 -11.67 2.31 -2.72
C GLY A 37 -12.32 1.70 -1.47
N ASP A 38 -11.75 1.99 -0.29
CA ASP A 38 -12.30 1.52 0.97
C ASP A 38 -13.44 2.43 1.39
N MET A 39 -14.58 1.84 1.75
CA MET A 39 -15.70 2.52 2.36
C MET A 39 -16.07 1.82 3.66
N VAL A 40 -16.14 2.59 4.75
CA VAL A 40 -16.53 2.11 6.07
C VAL A 40 -17.61 3.02 6.64
N GLU A 41 -18.74 2.40 6.95
CA GLU A 41 -19.90 2.97 7.60
C GLU A 41 -19.98 2.45 9.04
N VAL A 42 -20.03 3.34 10.04
CA VAL A 42 -20.18 2.99 11.45
C VAL A 42 -21.46 3.60 12.00
N SER A 43 -22.24 2.80 12.71
CA SER A 43 -23.51 3.22 13.34
C SER A 43 -23.57 2.75 14.79
N GLY A 44 -24.13 3.55 15.68
CA GLY A 44 -24.20 3.20 17.11
C GLY A 44 -25.35 3.82 17.88
N ILE A 45 -25.67 3.22 19.02
CA ILE A 45 -26.69 3.66 19.99
C ILE A 45 -25.98 4.13 21.25
N VAL A 46 -26.30 5.33 21.72
CA VAL A 46 -25.75 5.94 22.93
C VAL A 46 -26.84 6.02 24.00
N LYS A 47 -26.57 5.44 25.17
CA LYS A 47 -27.44 5.58 26.35
C LYS A 47 -26.63 6.11 27.52
N LYS A 48 -27.11 7.21 28.13
CA LYS A 48 -26.49 7.83 29.31
C LYS A 48 -25.00 8.14 29.10
N GLY A 49 -24.63 8.65 27.92
CA GLY A 49 -23.25 9.02 27.58
C GLY A 49 -22.30 7.85 27.29
N LYS A 50 -22.82 6.62 27.15
CA LYS A 50 -22.06 5.41 26.80
C LYS A 50 -22.61 4.78 25.52
N ILE A 51 -21.71 4.24 24.70
CA ILE A 51 -22.08 3.48 23.50
C ILE A 51 -22.62 2.12 23.96
N LYS A 52 -23.92 1.89 23.78
CA LYS A 52 -24.60 0.63 24.12
C LYS A 52 -24.38 -0.42 23.03
N GLU A 53 -24.44 0.00 21.78
CA GLU A 53 -24.30 -0.88 20.62
C GLU A 53 -23.59 -0.09 19.53
N ILE A 54 -22.68 -0.75 18.82
CA ILE A 54 -21.97 -0.20 17.67
C ILE A 54 -21.86 -1.30 16.62
N LYS A 55 -22.11 -0.95 15.37
CA LYS A 55 -21.94 -1.84 14.22
C LYS A 55 -21.26 -1.11 13.08
N PHE A 56 -20.54 -1.86 12.27
CA PHE A 56 -19.93 -1.34 11.06
C PHE A 56 -20.35 -2.12 9.83
N ARG A 57 -20.39 -1.44 8.69
CA ARG A 57 -20.54 -2.02 7.36
C ARG A 57 -19.48 -1.39 6.48
N GLY A 58 -19.10 -2.07 5.42
CA GLY A 58 -18.13 -1.51 4.50
C GLY A 58 -17.66 -2.53 3.48
N LYS A 59 -16.93 -2.00 2.52
CA LYS A 59 -16.17 -2.76 1.52
C LYS A 59 -14.79 -2.12 1.43
N GLY A 60 -13.76 -2.94 1.29
CA GLY A 60 -12.40 -2.43 1.23
C GLY A 60 -11.39 -3.49 1.56
N CYS A 61 -10.14 -3.06 1.67
CA CYS A 61 -8.99 -3.89 1.94
C CYS A 61 -9.09 -4.61 3.29
N VAL A 62 -8.30 -5.68 3.42
CA VAL A 62 -8.21 -6.51 4.63
C VAL A 62 -7.96 -5.67 5.88
N ILE A 63 -7.07 -4.68 5.77
CA ILE A 63 -6.67 -3.83 6.88
C ILE A 63 -7.84 -2.94 7.32
N SER A 64 -8.53 -2.30 6.39
CA SER A 64 -9.68 -1.43 6.67
C SER A 64 -10.81 -2.19 7.36
N GLN A 65 -11.17 -3.36 6.83
CA GLN A 65 -12.24 -4.18 7.40
C GLN A 65 -11.85 -4.79 8.76
N ALA A 66 -10.60 -5.25 8.92
CA ALA A 66 -10.12 -5.74 10.20
C ALA A 66 -10.02 -4.62 11.25
N ALA A 67 -9.57 -3.43 10.86
CA ALA A 67 -9.50 -2.26 11.74
C ALA A 67 -10.90 -1.83 12.21
N ALA A 68 -11.90 -1.79 11.33
CA ALA A 68 -13.28 -1.47 11.71
C ALA A 68 -13.86 -2.52 12.67
N SER A 69 -13.60 -3.81 12.41
CA SER A 69 -13.97 -4.92 13.28
C SER A 69 -13.31 -4.82 14.66
N LEU A 70 -12.02 -4.52 14.73
CA LEU A 70 -11.29 -4.31 15.98
C LEU A 70 -11.77 -3.08 16.74
N LEU A 71 -11.99 -1.96 16.03
CA LEU A 71 -12.45 -0.70 16.59
C LEU A 71 -13.81 -0.89 17.26
N THR A 72 -14.77 -1.54 16.60
CA THR A 72 -16.08 -1.83 17.20
C THR A 72 -16.03 -2.83 18.36
N CYS A 73 -14.97 -3.63 18.49
CA CYS A 73 -14.75 -4.51 19.65
C CYS A 73 -14.04 -3.82 20.83
N TYR A 74 -13.43 -2.64 20.60
CA TYR A 74 -12.59 -2.03 21.61
C TYR A 74 -13.45 -1.51 22.77
N GLU A 75 -13.42 -2.25 23.89
CA GLU A 75 -14.29 -2.01 25.05
C GLU A 75 -14.12 -0.60 25.64
N LYS A 76 -12.99 0.08 25.44
CA LYS A 76 -12.83 1.47 25.93
C LYS A 76 -13.68 2.48 25.16
N ILE A 77 -14.14 2.17 23.94
CA ILE A 77 -15.12 3.00 23.21
C ILE A 77 -16.47 3.01 23.95
N ILE A 78 -16.75 2.00 24.78
CA ILE A 78 -17.95 1.89 25.61
C ILE A 78 -17.86 2.81 26.86
N TYR A 79 -16.66 3.31 27.20
CA TYR A 79 -16.44 4.18 28.36
C TYR A 79 -16.24 5.66 27.99
N SER A 80 -17.35 6.41 28.11
CA SER A 80 -17.43 7.87 28.29
C SER A 80 -17.01 8.75 27.10
N TYR A 81 -18.03 9.33 26.46
CA TYR A 81 -17.92 10.45 25.51
C TYR A 81 -17.17 11.66 26.09
N ALA A 82 -17.14 11.83 27.42
CA ALA A 82 -16.43 12.93 28.08
C ALA A 82 -14.89 12.78 28.03
N MET A 83 -14.36 11.56 27.93
CA MET A 83 -12.91 11.33 27.85
C MET A 83 -12.35 11.56 26.44
N MET A 84 -13.18 11.43 25.40
CA MET A 84 -12.78 11.65 24.00
C MET A 84 -12.44 13.11 23.68
N ASN A 85 -13.04 14.08 24.38
CA ASN A 85 -12.67 15.50 24.23
C ASN A 85 -11.28 15.81 24.81
N PHE A 86 -10.92 15.15 25.92
CA PHE A 86 -9.59 15.30 26.53
C PHE A 86 -8.51 14.60 25.68
N LEU A 87 -8.85 13.43 25.11
CA LEU A 87 -7.97 12.70 24.19
C LEU A 87 -7.77 13.42 22.85
N LYS A 88 -8.76 14.14 22.29
CA LYS A 88 -8.59 14.95 21.07
C LYS A 88 -7.45 15.98 21.20
N ILE A 89 -7.35 16.62 22.37
CA ILE A 89 -6.30 17.62 22.66
C ILE A 89 -4.92 16.94 22.75
N MET A 90 -4.86 15.74 23.32
CA MET A 90 -3.63 14.97 23.49
C MET A 90 -3.17 14.30 22.18
N TYR A 91 -4.09 13.77 21.36
CA TYR A 91 -3.80 13.18 20.05
C TYR A 91 -3.47 14.22 18.99
N SER A 92 -3.86 15.49 19.17
CA SER A 92 -3.36 16.60 18.34
C SER A 92 -1.85 16.83 18.50
N PHE A 93 -1.25 16.34 19.59
CA PHE A 93 0.19 16.42 19.85
C PHE A 93 0.99 15.18 19.41
N PHE A 94 0.31 14.07 19.14
CA PHE A 94 0.93 12.84 18.63
C PHE A 94 0.53 12.64 17.17
N LEU A 95 1.32 13.22 16.26
CA LEU A 95 1.22 12.89 14.84
C LEU A 95 1.45 11.38 14.68
N PRO A 96 0.52 10.62 14.06
CA PRO A 96 0.76 9.22 13.76
C PRO A 96 1.99 9.15 12.87
N GLN A 97 3.02 8.45 13.33
CA GLN A 97 4.16 8.15 12.47
C GLN A 97 3.67 7.26 11.33
N SER A 98 4.01 7.63 10.09
CA SER A 98 3.70 6.80 8.94
C SER A 98 4.44 5.48 9.09
N VAL A 99 3.70 4.40 9.25
CA VAL A 99 4.24 3.04 9.18
C VAL A 99 4.06 2.57 7.74
N HIS A 100 5.18 2.39 7.05
CA HIS A 100 5.21 1.82 5.70
C HIS A 100 5.08 0.31 5.81
N ALA A 101 3.93 -0.23 5.42
CA ALA A 101 3.77 -1.66 5.25
C ALA A 101 4.56 -2.10 4.00
N HIS A 102 5.77 -2.58 4.20
CA HIS A 102 6.26 -3.75 3.48
C HIS A 102 6.52 -4.78 4.57
N CYS A 103 5.60 -5.73 4.71
CA CYS A 103 5.72 -6.75 5.74
C CYS A 103 6.47 -7.88 5.06
N ASP A 104 7.78 -8.05 5.33
CA ASP A 104 8.59 -9.25 4.99
C ASP A 104 8.08 -10.50 5.75
N ILE A 105 6.77 -10.61 5.90
CA ILE A 105 6.01 -11.71 6.44
C ILE A 105 5.29 -12.28 5.22
N PRO A 106 5.36 -13.60 4.95
CA PRO A 106 4.64 -14.23 3.85
C PRO A 106 3.14 -14.23 4.15
N CYS A 107 2.52 -13.06 4.00
CA CYS A 107 1.11 -12.80 4.27
C CYS A 107 0.23 -13.25 3.10
N GLY A 108 0.84 -13.62 1.98
CA GLY A 108 0.15 -14.07 0.77
C GLY A 108 -0.46 -12.93 -0.05
N ILE A 109 -0.27 -11.68 0.36
CA ILE A 109 -0.77 -10.49 -0.35
C ILE A 109 0.41 -9.85 -1.07
N TYR A 110 0.46 -10.03 -2.38
CA TYR A 110 1.46 -9.43 -3.26
C TYR A 110 0.74 -8.63 -4.35
N THR A 111 1.41 -7.59 -4.84
CA THR A 111 0.92 -6.79 -5.96
C THR A 111 2.08 -6.16 -6.69
N THR A 112 1.93 -5.93 -8.00
CA THR A 112 2.91 -5.15 -8.78
C THR A 112 2.61 -3.65 -8.76
N CYS A 113 1.52 -3.21 -8.13
CA CYS A 113 1.09 -1.82 -8.12
C CYS A 113 2.18 -0.86 -7.62
N GLN A 114 2.86 -1.20 -6.51
CA GLN A 114 3.93 -0.35 -5.98
C GLN A 114 5.13 -0.27 -6.94
N THR A 115 5.52 -1.38 -7.54
CA THR A 115 6.61 -1.43 -8.52
C THR A 115 6.28 -0.60 -9.77
N SER A 116 5.04 -0.69 -10.27
CA SER A 116 4.55 0.09 -11.40
C SER A 116 4.55 1.60 -11.11
N ILE A 117 3.97 2.02 -9.99
CA ILE A 117 3.98 3.43 -9.56
C ILE A 117 5.40 3.94 -9.40
N ALA A 118 6.30 3.11 -8.86
CA ALA A 118 7.70 3.48 -8.68
C ALA A 118 8.44 3.65 -10.00
N ALA A 119 8.26 2.73 -10.96
CA ALA A 119 8.85 2.85 -12.29
C ALA A 119 8.31 4.08 -13.05
N GLU A 120 7.00 4.33 -12.98
CA GLU A 120 6.37 5.52 -13.57
C GLU A 120 6.90 6.82 -12.93
N THR A 121 7.07 6.83 -11.61
CA THR A 121 7.61 7.99 -10.90
C THR A 121 9.04 8.28 -11.33
N VAL A 122 9.89 7.25 -11.45
CA VAL A 122 11.26 7.38 -11.96
C VAL A 122 11.26 7.99 -13.37
N GLU A 123 10.41 7.50 -14.27
CA GLU A 123 10.29 8.04 -15.63
C GLU A 123 9.86 9.51 -15.64
N LYS A 124 8.82 9.86 -14.86
CA LYS A 124 8.36 11.24 -14.72
C LYS A 124 9.44 12.16 -14.15
N MET A 125 10.23 11.70 -13.18
CA MET A 125 11.34 12.50 -12.64
C MET A 125 12.42 12.73 -13.69
N VAL A 126 12.77 11.72 -14.49
CA VAL A 126 13.74 11.86 -15.59
C VAL A 126 13.24 12.86 -16.64
N GLN A 127 11.96 12.78 -17.03
CA GLN A 127 11.34 13.74 -17.94
C GLN A 127 11.39 15.16 -17.39
N LYS A 128 10.98 15.36 -16.13
CA LYS A 128 11.04 16.67 -15.46
C LYS A 128 12.46 17.23 -15.39
N ILE A 129 13.47 16.40 -15.13
CA ILE A 129 14.87 16.85 -15.16
C ILE A 129 15.27 17.32 -16.56
N GLN A 130 14.80 16.67 -17.63
CA GLN A 130 15.06 17.12 -18.99
C GLN A 130 14.34 18.43 -19.35
N GLU A 131 13.10 18.59 -18.89
CA GLU A 131 12.34 19.83 -19.05
C GLU A 131 13.00 20.99 -18.30
N LEU A 132 13.46 20.75 -17.07
CA LEU A 132 14.14 21.75 -16.24
C LEU A 132 15.36 22.36 -16.93
N ARG A 133 16.13 21.54 -17.66
CA ARG A 133 17.29 21.98 -18.44
C ARG A 133 16.93 22.98 -19.54
N LYS A 134 15.69 22.98 -20.02
CA LYS A 134 15.20 23.86 -21.08
C LYS A 134 14.58 25.16 -20.56
N THR A 135 14.46 25.32 -19.23
CA THR A 135 13.83 26.51 -18.63
C THR A 135 14.80 27.69 -18.56
N ASP A 136 14.25 28.91 -18.63
CA ASP A 136 15.00 30.17 -18.49
C ASP A 136 15.26 30.56 -17.02
N LYS A 137 15.08 29.63 -16.08
CA LYS A 137 15.34 29.85 -14.65
C LYS A 137 16.83 30.14 -14.39
N THR A 138 17.12 30.81 -13.27
CA THR A 138 18.50 30.99 -12.83
C THR A 138 19.15 29.65 -12.51
N GLU A 139 20.47 29.58 -12.60
CA GLU A 139 21.21 28.34 -12.26
C GLU A 139 21.01 27.92 -10.80
N ILE A 140 20.81 28.87 -9.88
CA ILE A 140 20.50 28.59 -8.47
C ILE A 140 19.14 27.90 -8.35
N ASP A 141 18.12 28.43 -9.03
CA ASP A 141 16.77 27.86 -9.01
C ASP A 141 16.73 26.48 -9.67
N LYS A 142 17.45 26.30 -10.80
CA LYS A 142 17.60 25.00 -11.46
C LYS A 142 18.27 23.99 -10.53
N ASN A 143 19.35 24.36 -9.84
CA ASN A 143 20.04 23.46 -8.92
C ASN A 143 19.17 23.07 -7.73
N HIS A 144 18.39 24.01 -7.18
CA HIS A 144 17.44 23.72 -6.11
C HIS A 144 16.39 22.68 -6.55
N GLU A 145 15.75 22.91 -7.70
CA GLU A 145 14.72 22.00 -8.21
C GLU A 145 15.31 20.64 -8.62
N LEU A 146 16.49 20.65 -9.26
CA LEU A 146 17.23 19.45 -9.65
C LEU A 146 17.54 18.57 -8.44
N ALA A 147 18.01 19.14 -7.33
CA ALA A 147 18.33 18.38 -6.12
C ALA A 147 17.12 17.60 -5.61
N ARG A 148 15.92 18.22 -5.63
CA ARG A 148 14.67 17.57 -5.20
C ARG A 148 14.25 16.47 -6.17
N LEU A 149 14.32 16.72 -7.48
CA LEU A 149 13.96 15.73 -8.50
C LEU A 149 14.91 14.52 -8.45
N VAL A 150 16.21 14.74 -8.25
CA VAL A 150 17.21 13.67 -8.13
C VAL A 150 16.96 12.85 -6.86
N ALA A 151 16.69 13.48 -5.72
CA ALA A 151 16.39 12.78 -4.48
C ALA A 151 15.15 11.87 -4.62
N VAL A 152 14.05 12.39 -5.17
CA VAL A 152 12.83 11.60 -5.41
C VAL A 152 13.11 10.47 -6.40
N LYS A 153 13.81 10.73 -7.50
CA LYS A 153 14.19 9.69 -8.48
C LYS A 153 14.97 8.55 -7.82
N GLU A 154 15.95 8.84 -6.97
CA GLU A 154 16.75 7.82 -6.31
C GLU A 154 15.96 7.01 -5.28
N GLU A 155 15.12 7.67 -4.49
CA GLU A 155 14.25 7.03 -3.51
C GLU A 155 13.29 6.05 -4.18
N TRP A 156 12.57 6.50 -5.22
CA TRP A 156 11.61 5.66 -5.92
C TRP A 156 12.27 4.54 -6.72
N ALA A 157 13.48 4.75 -7.26
CA ALA A 157 14.25 3.67 -7.86
C ALA A 157 14.68 2.61 -6.82
N GLU A 158 14.92 2.98 -5.55
CA GLU A 158 15.17 2.01 -4.48
C GLU A 158 13.92 1.24 -4.09
N ILE A 159 12.78 1.94 -3.97
CA ILE A 159 11.49 1.30 -3.71
C ILE A 159 11.19 0.27 -4.80
N CYS A 160 11.27 0.65 -6.08
CA CYS A 160 11.07 -0.26 -7.20
C CYS A 160 11.97 -1.50 -7.09
N LYS A 161 13.26 -1.30 -6.78
CA LYS A 161 14.22 -2.38 -6.64
C LYS A 161 13.85 -3.33 -5.49
N ARG A 162 13.47 -2.79 -4.32
CA ARG A 162 13.06 -3.60 -3.17
C ARG A 162 11.82 -4.43 -3.47
N GLU A 163 10.78 -3.83 -4.05
CA GLU A 163 9.54 -4.54 -4.37
C GLU A 163 9.77 -5.64 -5.42
N LEU A 164 10.65 -5.40 -6.40
CA LEU A 164 11.09 -6.44 -7.34
C LEU A 164 11.78 -7.61 -6.62
N PHE A 165 12.64 -7.34 -5.64
CA PHE A 165 13.28 -8.40 -4.86
C PHE A 165 12.28 -9.20 -4.03
N ILE A 166 11.30 -8.55 -3.41
CA ILE A 166 10.25 -9.24 -2.64
C ILE A 166 9.44 -10.16 -3.55
N LEU A 167 8.99 -9.68 -4.71
CA LEU A 167 8.29 -10.53 -5.67
C LEU A 167 9.15 -11.72 -6.12
N TRP A 168 10.40 -11.47 -6.41
CA TRP A 168 11.32 -12.51 -6.88
C TRP A 168 11.62 -13.58 -5.81
N ALA A 169 11.91 -13.16 -4.57
CA ALA A 169 12.32 -14.06 -3.50
C ALA A 169 11.13 -14.74 -2.80
N ASP A 170 10.05 -14.00 -2.56
CA ASP A 170 8.99 -14.44 -1.67
C ASP A 170 7.75 -14.93 -2.43
N TYR A 171 7.41 -14.31 -3.55
CA TYR A 171 6.23 -14.67 -4.34
C TYR A 171 6.52 -15.81 -5.32
N PHE A 172 7.48 -15.65 -6.23
CA PHE A 172 7.78 -16.66 -7.24
C PHE A 172 8.40 -17.92 -6.64
N LYS A 173 8.14 -19.05 -7.29
CA LYS A 173 8.41 -20.42 -6.81
C LYS A 173 8.85 -21.31 -7.99
N PRO A 174 9.44 -22.49 -7.75
CA PRO A 174 9.93 -23.39 -8.82
C PRO A 174 8.87 -23.74 -9.89
N GLU A 175 7.59 -23.77 -9.53
CA GLU A 175 6.49 -24.05 -10.46
C GLU A 175 6.35 -22.93 -11.50
N HIS A 176 6.52 -21.68 -11.08
CA HIS A 176 6.50 -20.51 -11.96
C HIS A 176 7.71 -20.50 -12.90
N LEU A 177 8.87 -20.93 -12.43
CA LEU A 177 10.10 -21.02 -13.23
C LEU A 177 9.99 -22.03 -14.37
N SER A 178 9.20 -23.08 -14.18
CA SER A 178 8.91 -24.06 -15.23
C SER A 178 8.08 -23.44 -16.36
N LYS A 179 7.20 -22.47 -16.04
CA LYS A 179 6.37 -21.75 -17.00
C LYS A 179 7.09 -20.55 -17.64
N TYR A 180 7.97 -19.89 -16.88
CA TYR A 180 8.74 -18.72 -17.31
C TYR A 180 10.24 -18.93 -17.04
N PRO A 181 10.98 -19.58 -17.95
CA PRO A 181 12.40 -19.87 -17.77
C PRO A 181 13.29 -18.61 -17.70
N ASP A 182 12.84 -17.51 -18.32
CA ASP A 182 13.54 -16.23 -18.38
C ASP A 182 13.22 -15.31 -17.19
N LEU A 183 12.44 -15.78 -16.20
CA LEU A 183 12.01 -15.00 -15.04
C LEU A 183 13.21 -14.39 -14.28
N HIS A 184 14.27 -15.16 -14.07
CA HIS A 184 15.48 -14.67 -13.40
C HIS A 184 16.14 -13.51 -14.15
N ASP A 185 16.26 -13.63 -15.47
CA ASP A 185 16.89 -12.62 -16.30
C ASP A 185 16.04 -11.35 -16.35
N ILE A 186 14.71 -11.49 -16.44
CA ILE A 186 13.78 -10.35 -16.39
C ILE A 186 13.98 -9.55 -15.11
N PHE A 187 13.95 -10.21 -13.95
CA PHE A 187 14.11 -9.53 -12.65
C PHE A 187 15.51 -8.94 -12.49
N TRP A 188 16.54 -9.66 -12.95
CA TRP A 188 17.92 -9.17 -12.93
C TRP A 188 18.08 -7.89 -13.77
N ILE A 189 17.54 -7.87 -14.99
CA ILE A 189 17.55 -6.70 -15.87
C ILE A 189 16.78 -5.54 -15.22
N ALA A 190 15.59 -5.79 -14.66
CA ALA A 190 14.78 -4.77 -13.99
C ALA A 190 15.54 -4.11 -12.82
N VAL A 191 16.20 -4.90 -11.99
CA VAL A 191 17.01 -4.41 -10.87
C VAL A 191 18.24 -3.63 -11.35
N LYS A 192 18.86 -4.04 -12.46
CA LYS A 192 19.96 -3.30 -13.10
C LYS A 192 19.48 -1.95 -13.65
N LEU A 193 18.32 -1.92 -14.28
CA LEU A 193 17.68 -0.69 -14.77
C LEU A 193 17.33 0.26 -13.61
N CYS A 194 16.83 -0.25 -12.48
CA CYS A 194 16.64 0.56 -11.27
C CYS A 194 17.97 1.21 -10.83
N SER A 195 19.05 0.41 -10.79
CA SER A 195 20.38 0.91 -10.37
C SER A 195 20.99 1.88 -11.38
N GLN A 196 20.71 1.74 -12.68
CA GLN A 196 21.11 2.71 -13.71
C GLN A 196 20.33 4.03 -13.55
N ASN A 197 19.01 3.94 -13.35
CA ASN A 197 18.14 5.11 -13.16
C ASN A 197 18.44 5.90 -11.88
N LYS A 198 19.16 5.34 -10.90
CA LYS A 198 19.73 6.13 -9.80
C LYS A 198 20.89 7.01 -10.27
N ARG A 199 21.87 6.39 -10.91
CA ARG A 199 23.15 7.00 -11.29
C ARG A 199 23.03 8.01 -12.42
N GLU A 200 22.09 7.81 -13.34
CA GLU A 200 22.01 8.55 -14.59
C GLU A 200 20.65 9.25 -14.76
N VAL A 201 20.61 10.20 -15.70
CA VAL A 201 19.38 10.81 -16.21
C VAL A 201 19.25 10.39 -17.67
N ASN A 202 18.67 9.21 -17.89
CA ASN A 202 18.55 8.59 -19.21
C ASN A 202 17.08 8.21 -19.48
N PRO A 203 16.35 8.91 -20.37
CA PRO A 203 14.95 8.62 -20.66
C PRO A 203 14.73 7.22 -21.23
N ALA A 204 15.67 6.72 -22.05
CA ALA A 204 15.54 5.39 -22.64
C ALA A 204 15.62 4.30 -21.55
N ALA A 205 16.54 4.45 -20.59
CA ALA A 205 16.65 3.50 -19.47
C ALA A 205 15.43 3.58 -18.52
N ALA A 206 14.84 4.77 -18.34
CA ALA A 206 13.64 4.93 -17.54
C ALA A 206 12.41 4.31 -18.21
N GLN A 207 12.25 4.53 -19.53
CA GLN A 207 11.18 3.91 -20.31
C GLN A 207 11.32 2.39 -20.33
N GLN A 208 12.54 1.87 -20.54
CA GLN A 208 12.80 0.43 -20.50
C GLN A 208 12.44 -0.20 -19.14
N LEU A 209 12.71 0.50 -18.04
CA LEU A 209 12.31 0.03 -16.70
C LEU A 209 10.79 -0.08 -16.60
N ARG A 210 10.07 0.96 -17.03
CA ARG A 210 8.61 0.97 -16.99
C ARG A 210 8.01 -0.11 -17.88
N ASP A 211 8.45 -0.22 -19.13
CA ASP A 211 7.94 -1.21 -20.07
C ASP A 211 8.17 -2.64 -19.55
N LEU A 212 9.30 -2.89 -18.89
CA LEU A 212 9.61 -4.18 -18.31
C LEU A 212 8.72 -4.50 -17.11
N VAL A 213 8.46 -3.53 -16.24
CA VAL A 213 7.62 -3.68 -15.04
C VAL A 213 6.14 -3.82 -15.40
N ASP A 214 5.61 -2.89 -16.20
CA ASP A 214 4.19 -2.83 -16.55
C ASP A 214 3.82 -3.88 -17.63
N GLY A 215 4.73 -4.12 -18.58
CA GLY A 215 4.53 -5.06 -19.67
C GLY A 215 4.78 -6.51 -19.25
N LYS A 216 6.03 -6.84 -18.85
CA LYS A 216 6.40 -8.25 -18.60
C LYS A 216 6.09 -8.69 -17.18
N ILE A 217 6.61 -8.00 -16.17
CA ILE A 217 6.55 -8.47 -14.77
C ILE A 217 5.11 -8.50 -14.26
N THR A 218 4.34 -7.43 -14.53
CA THR A 218 2.93 -7.36 -14.16
C THR A 218 2.08 -8.39 -14.89
N GLN A 219 2.37 -8.69 -16.15
CA GLN A 219 1.67 -9.75 -16.88
C GLN A 219 1.96 -11.13 -16.29
N ILE A 220 3.24 -11.47 -16.08
CA ILE A 220 3.65 -12.74 -15.47
C ILE A 220 3.01 -12.90 -14.08
N PHE A 221 2.99 -11.84 -13.28
CA PHE A 221 2.35 -11.85 -11.97
C PHE A 221 0.84 -12.14 -12.05
N LYS A 222 0.11 -11.47 -12.95
CA LYS A 222 -1.33 -11.70 -13.14
C LYS A 222 -1.63 -13.14 -13.58
N GLU A 223 -0.89 -13.64 -14.56
CA GLU A 223 -1.05 -15.01 -15.06
C GLU A 223 -0.72 -16.06 -13.97
N ALA A 224 0.21 -15.76 -13.06
CA ALA A 224 0.55 -16.61 -11.93
C ALA A 224 -0.55 -16.59 -10.83
N GLU A 225 -1.14 -15.43 -10.54
CA GLU A 225 -2.25 -15.32 -9.57
C GLU A 225 -3.52 -16.00 -10.08
N GLU A 226 -3.80 -15.96 -11.40
CA GLU A 226 -4.94 -16.65 -12.01
C GLU A 226 -4.84 -18.17 -11.84
N THR A 227 -3.65 -18.76 -12.05
CA THR A 227 -3.42 -20.20 -11.85
C THR A 227 -3.58 -20.66 -10.40
N LYS A 228 -3.37 -19.75 -9.44
CA LYS A 228 -3.55 -20.01 -8.00
C LYS A 228 -5.02 -20.14 -7.60
N GLY A 229 -5.94 -19.63 -8.42
CA GLY A 229 -7.39 -19.73 -8.22
C GLY A 229 -7.97 -21.13 -8.51
N GLU A 230 -7.23 -21.99 -9.20
CA GLU A 230 -7.68 -23.32 -9.64
C GLU A 230 -7.26 -24.46 -8.67
N GLU A 231 -6.36 -24.22 -7.72
CA GLU A 231 -6.01 -25.21 -6.71
C GLU A 231 -7.11 -25.34 -5.64
N PRO A 232 -7.52 -26.57 -5.27
CA PRO A 232 -8.50 -26.78 -4.22
C PRO A 232 -7.94 -26.27 -2.90
N ARG A 233 -8.61 -25.27 -2.31
CA ARG A 233 -8.29 -24.77 -0.98
C ARG A 233 -8.53 -25.90 0.03
N VAL A 234 -7.45 -26.52 0.51
CA VAL A 234 -7.46 -27.45 1.64
C VAL A 234 -7.83 -26.70 2.93
#